data_AF-A0A951I835-F1
#
_entry.id   AF-A0A951I835-F1
#
_cell.length_a   1.000
_cell.length_b   1.000
_cell.length_c   1.000
_cell.angle_alpha   90.00
_cell.angle_beta   90.00
_cell.angle_gamma   90.00
#
_symmetry.space_group_name_H-M   'P 1'
#
loop_
_entity.id
_entity.type
_entity.pdbx_description
1 polymer ?
#
loop_
_entity_poly.entity_id
_entity_poly.type
_entity_poly.pdbx_seq_one_letter_code
_entity_poly.pdbx_strand_id
1 'polypeptide(L)'
;MSRKDVPNMRFEYYHAGLDDAQKLSIDGTVGNAIHFSHWEGNETPASVKADTSTEIALNLVAAPDRDELTKGIELVTNNHFDTDGVLSVWTVLAGKRALDLRRELIAAAEAGDFSEFTGESGVRASIVIQGSDDPMDEAGSPLARHLAGAAVLDHARAYELVLPQVERVLTRTDDYEFLWRDVWARIAAAMESFERGASRVEEFSEEKLSLITLAPDVHSSAGFKPTKHGAPFTAISRYARGELFLIAQPLGDGWSYRADFPYYSWAETVVRPRIVRKDFSALVARLNELERDSQGTWKIDKSELASALKFAGPDEAPAQSSLEPDVVASETRAALREASAPAAVGA
;
A
#
# COMPACT_ATOMS: atom_id res chain seq x y z
N MET A 1 -20.56 18.76 26.63
CA MET A 1 -20.20 17.34 26.45
C MET A 1 -19.90 16.73 27.80
N SER A 2 -20.61 15.67 28.18
CA SER A 2 -20.43 14.98 29.46
C SER A 2 -19.16 14.13 29.41
N ARG A 3 -18.46 13.97 30.54
CA ARG A 3 -17.26 13.11 30.71
C ARG A 3 -17.45 11.62 30.33
N LYS A 4 -18.64 11.21 29.88
CA LYS A 4 -19.01 9.83 29.57
C LYS A 4 -18.69 9.36 28.15
N ASP A 5 -18.30 10.25 27.24
CA ASP A 5 -18.13 9.91 25.81
C ASP A 5 -16.66 9.74 25.37
N VAL A 6 -15.70 9.83 26.29
CA VAL A 6 -14.29 9.50 25.99
C VAL A 6 -14.10 8.00 26.27
N PRO A 7 -13.79 7.17 25.25
CA PRO A 7 -13.50 5.76 25.47
C PRO A 7 -12.38 5.59 26.50
N ASN A 8 -12.57 4.71 27.48
CA ASN A 8 -11.48 4.29 28.37
C ASN A 8 -10.58 3.27 27.67
N MET A 9 -10.12 3.60 26.46
CA MET A 9 -9.24 2.73 25.67
C MET A 9 -7.79 3.15 25.83
N ARG A 10 -6.89 2.17 25.88
CA ARG A 10 -5.44 2.38 25.94
C ARG A 10 -4.77 1.60 24.83
N PHE A 11 -3.76 2.20 24.23
CA PHE A 11 -2.93 1.54 23.24
C PHE A 11 -1.67 0.98 23.88
N GLU A 12 -1.30 -0.22 23.46
CA GLU A 12 0.00 -0.84 23.71
C GLU A 12 0.42 -1.57 22.44
N TYR A 13 1.59 -1.21 21.90
CA TYR A 13 2.14 -1.87 20.72
C TYR A 13 2.33 -3.36 21.01
N TYR A 14 2.03 -4.23 20.06
CA TYR A 14 2.03 -5.67 20.32
C TYR A 14 3.43 -6.18 20.65
N HIS A 15 3.48 -7.00 21.70
CA HIS A 15 4.64 -7.81 22.07
C HIS A 15 4.14 -9.10 22.71
N ALA A 16 4.99 -10.12 22.79
CA ALA A 16 4.63 -11.45 23.30
C ALA A 16 4.06 -11.45 24.75
N GLY A 17 4.28 -10.39 25.52
CA GLY A 17 3.69 -10.24 26.85
C GLY A 17 2.17 -10.00 26.83
N LEU A 18 1.60 -9.69 25.67
CA LEU A 18 0.17 -9.50 25.46
C LEU A 18 -0.55 -10.76 24.97
N ASP A 19 0.14 -11.88 24.77
CA ASP A 19 -0.44 -13.10 24.17
C ASP A 19 -1.70 -13.57 24.92
N ASP A 20 -1.63 -13.63 26.25
CA ASP A 20 -2.75 -14.06 27.10
C ASP A 20 -3.73 -12.94 27.47
N ALA A 21 -3.42 -11.68 27.12
CA ALA A 21 -4.28 -10.55 27.40
C ALA A 21 -5.48 -10.49 26.43
N GLN A 22 -6.67 -10.21 26.96
CA GLN A 22 -7.80 -9.81 26.12
C GLN A 22 -7.53 -8.45 25.50
N LYS A 23 -7.58 -8.39 24.17
CA LYS A 23 -7.17 -7.22 23.39
C LYS A 23 -7.99 -7.09 22.11
N LEU A 24 -8.05 -5.86 21.60
CA LEU A 24 -8.53 -5.54 20.26
C LEU A 24 -7.29 -5.42 19.36
N SER A 25 -7.22 -6.26 18.32
CA SER A 25 -6.20 -6.15 17.28
C SER A 25 -6.72 -5.20 16.22
N ILE A 26 -6.17 -4.00 16.19
CA ILE A 26 -6.52 -2.96 15.22
C ILE A 26 -5.44 -2.97 14.16
N ASP A 27 -5.85 -3.19 12.93
CA ASP A 27 -4.95 -3.24 11.78
C ASP A 27 -3.81 -4.26 11.95
N GLY A 28 -4.17 -5.53 11.93
CA GLY A 28 -3.28 -6.66 12.10
C GLY A 28 -4.03 -7.86 12.67
N THR A 29 -3.43 -9.04 12.55
CA THR A 29 -3.96 -10.30 13.08
C THR A 29 -3.03 -10.85 14.14
N VAL A 30 -3.45 -10.77 15.42
CA VAL A 30 -2.72 -11.37 16.55
C VAL A 30 -3.64 -12.34 17.31
N GLY A 31 -3.05 -13.42 17.84
CA GLY A 31 -3.81 -14.43 18.57
C GLY A 31 -4.51 -13.89 19.82
N ASN A 32 -5.61 -14.54 20.21
CA ASN A 32 -6.40 -14.19 21.39
C ASN A 32 -6.81 -12.70 21.41
N ALA A 33 -7.38 -12.24 20.30
CA ALA A 33 -7.85 -10.87 20.11
C ALA A 33 -9.19 -10.84 19.36
N ILE A 34 -9.94 -9.74 19.52
CA ILE A 34 -11.02 -9.39 18.58
C ILE A 34 -10.39 -8.55 17.48
N HIS A 35 -10.59 -8.95 16.23
CA HIS A 35 -9.99 -8.29 15.07
C HIS A 35 -10.84 -7.11 14.59
N PHE A 36 -10.17 -6.01 14.24
CA PHE A 36 -10.67 -4.91 13.43
C PHE A 36 -9.58 -4.53 12.44
N SER A 37 -9.45 -5.37 11.42
CA SER A 37 -8.40 -5.30 10.41
C SER A 37 -8.94 -5.76 9.06
N HIS A 38 -8.36 -5.21 7.99
CA HIS A 38 -8.55 -5.63 6.62
C HIS A 38 -7.55 -6.74 6.15
N TRP A 39 -6.61 -7.18 6.99
CA TRP A 39 -5.63 -8.22 6.60
C TRP A 39 -6.30 -9.55 6.28
N GLU A 40 -5.76 -10.31 5.32
CA GLU A 40 -6.25 -11.65 5.00
C GLU A 40 -6.29 -12.56 6.24
N GLY A 41 -7.42 -13.25 6.45
CA GLY A 41 -7.63 -14.14 7.58
C GLY A 41 -8.08 -13.43 8.86
N ASN A 42 -8.45 -12.15 8.80
CA ASN A 42 -9.06 -11.45 9.92
C ASN A 42 -10.42 -12.05 10.31
N GLU A 43 -10.85 -11.77 11.54
CA GLU A 43 -12.16 -12.18 12.08
C GLU A 43 -13.03 -10.94 12.35
N THR A 44 -12.79 -9.86 11.60
CA THR A 44 -13.50 -8.59 11.77
C THR A 44 -15.00 -8.80 11.57
N PRO A 45 -15.87 -8.36 12.49
CA PRO A 45 -17.32 -8.52 12.35
C PRO A 45 -17.82 -7.89 11.05
N ALA A 46 -18.67 -8.63 10.32
CA ALA A 46 -19.17 -8.21 9.01
C ALA A 46 -19.90 -6.85 9.03
N SER A 47 -20.50 -6.48 10.16
CA SER A 47 -21.21 -5.21 10.34
C SER A 47 -20.29 -3.97 10.27
N VAL A 48 -18.99 -4.13 10.49
CA VAL A 48 -18.02 -3.02 10.47
C VAL A 48 -16.93 -3.16 9.42
N LYS A 49 -16.91 -4.26 8.64
CA LYS A 49 -15.92 -4.45 7.56
C LYS A 49 -15.94 -3.29 6.55
N ALA A 50 -14.76 -2.95 6.07
CA ALA A 50 -14.50 -1.96 5.03
C ALA A 50 -13.16 -2.28 4.36
N ASP A 51 -12.71 -1.46 3.41
CA ASP A 51 -11.51 -1.75 2.63
C ASP A 51 -10.23 -1.51 3.44
N THR A 52 -10.19 -0.44 4.24
CA THR A 52 -9.05 -0.13 5.14
C THR A 52 -9.40 -0.40 6.61
N SER A 53 -8.40 -0.67 7.43
CA SER A 53 -8.57 -0.78 8.88
C SER A 53 -9.02 0.53 9.52
N THR A 54 -8.65 1.69 8.96
CA THR A 54 -9.15 2.99 9.39
C THR A 54 -10.65 3.14 9.15
N GLU A 55 -11.16 2.71 7.99
CA GLU A 55 -12.60 2.69 7.76
C GLU A 55 -13.33 1.71 8.69
N ILE A 56 -12.73 0.54 8.97
CA ILE A 56 -13.25 -0.43 9.94
C ILE A 56 -13.34 0.22 11.33
N ALA A 57 -12.29 0.92 11.77
CA ALA A 57 -12.26 1.64 13.03
C ALA A 57 -13.31 2.76 13.08
N LEU A 58 -13.50 3.51 11.97
CA LEU A 58 -14.54 4.54 11.84
C LEU A 58 -15.94 3.94 11.94
N ASN A 59 -16.17 2.78 11.33
CA ASN A 59 -17.43 2.06 11.44
C ASN A 59 -17.65 1.55 12.87
N LEU A 60 -16.61 1.02 13.53
CA LEU A 60 -16.66 0.57 14.92
C LEU A 60 -17.03 1.71 15.89
N VAL A 61 -16.41 2.88 15.79
CA VAL A 61 -16.71 3.99 16.70
C VAL A 61 -18.08 4.63 16.44
N ALA A 62 -18.61 4.48 15.22
CA ALA A 62 -19.97 4.88 14.86
C ALA A 62 -21.03 3.84 15.28
N ALA A 63 -20.64 2.58 15.48
CA ALA A 63 -21.55 1.47 15.70
C ALA A 63 -22.38 1.66 16.99
N PRO A 64 -23.72 1.47 16.93
CA PRO A 64 -24.58 1.56 18.11
C PRO A 64 -24.33 0.42 19.10
N ASP A 65 -23.85 -0.72 18.62
CA ASP A 65 -23.51 -1.96 19.33
C ASP A 65 -22.01 -2.10 19.63
N ARG A 66 -21.25 -0.99 19.60
CA ARG A 66 -19.80 -0.98 19.83
C ARG A 66 -19.36 -1.72 21.10
N ASP A 67 -20.10 -1.61 22.20
CA ASP A 67 -19.74 -2.27 23.46
C ASP A 67 -19.87 -3.80 23.36
N GLU A 68 -20.80 -4.30 22.54
CA GLU A 68 -20.94 -5.72 22.23
C GLU A 68 -19.80 -6.18 21.31
N LEU A 69 -19.51 -5.42 20.26
CA LEU A 69 -18.42 -5.70 19.31
C LEU A 69 -17.06 -5.76 20.00
N THR A 70 -16.83 -4.89 20.99
CA THR A 70 -15.56 -4.83 21.75
C THR A 70 -15.56 -5.71 22.99
N LYS A 71 -16.71 -6.25 23.41
CA LYS A 71 -16.90 -6.98 24.68
C LYS A 71 -16.36 -6.24 25.91
N GLY A 72 -16.37 -4.91 25.88
CA GLY A 72 -15.80 -4.06 26.93
C GLY A 72 -14.28 -4.12 27.06
N ILE A 73 -13.56 -4.68 26.08
CA ILE A 73 -12.10 -4.71 26.07
C ILE A 73 -11.55 -3.30 25.82
N GLU A 74 -10.63 -2.87 26.69
CA GLU A 74 -10.03 -1.54 26.66
C GLU A 74 -8.63 -1.50 26.03
N LEU A 75 -7.96 -2.65 25.97
CA LEU A 75 -6.62 -2.78 25.40
C LEU A 75 -6.68 -2.86 23.88
N VAL A 76 -6.10 -1.86 23.22
CA VAL A 76 -5.94 -1.77 21.78
C VAL A 76 -4.48 -2.07 21.43
N THR A 77 -4.25 -2.89 20.40
CA THR A 77 -2.91 -3.25 19.94
C THR A 77 -2.81 -3.27 18.42
N ASN A 78 -1.59 -3.10 17.91
CA ASN A 78 -1.20 -3.26 16.52
C ASN A 78 0.23 -3.86 16.51
N ASN A 79 0.56 -4.69 15.52
CA ASN A 79 1.81 -5.44 15.38
C ASN A 79 2.80 -4.87 14.34
N HIS A 80 2.45 -3.80 13.63
CA HIS A 80 3.30 -3.11 12.66
C HIS A 80 3.03 -1.60 12.70
N PHE A 81 3.76 -0.81 11.92
CA PHE A 81 3.60 0.64 11.84
C PHE A 81 3.50 1.07 10.38
N ASP A 82 2.37 1.68 10.02
CA ASP A 82 2.16 2.39 8.76
C ASP A 82 1.07 3.46 8.94
N THR A 83 0.63 4.08 7.84
CA THR A 83 -0.44 5.09 7.93
C THR A 83 -1.78 4.50 8.36
N ASP A 84 -2.22 3.37 7.80
CA ASP A 84 -3.54 2.81 8.14
C ASP A 84 -3.60 2.33 9.59
N GLY A 85 -2.52 1.71 10.09
CA GLY A 85 -2.37 1.28 11.47
C GLY A 85 -2.33 2.42 12.47
N VAL A 86 -1.66 3.53 12.16
CA VAL A 86 -1.65 4.71 13.03
C VAL A 86 -3.02 5.38 13.08
N LEU A 87 -3.66 5.55 11.92
CA LEU A 87 -4.95 6.25 11.81
C LEU A 87 -6.10 5.43 12.40
N SER A 88 -6.10 4.11 12.21
CA SER A 88 -7.09 3.20 12.79
C SER A 88 -6.99 3.14 14.32
N VAL A 89 -5.78 2.99 14.88
CA VAL A 89 -5.54 3.04 16.33
C VAL A 89 -5.98 4.39 16.90
N TRP A 90 -5.57 5.51 16.27
CA TRP A 90 -5.97 6.85 16.71
C TRP A 90 -7.50 7.00 16.70
N THR A 91 -8.16 6.50 15.65
CA THR A 91 -9.62 6.55 15.52
C THR A 91 -10.32 5.85 16.69
N VAL A 92 -9.86 4.65 17.06
CA VAL A 92 -10.41 3.89 18.18
C VAL A 92 -10.23 4.62 19.51
N LEU A 93 -9.04 5.20 19.75
CA LEU A 93 -8.74 5.96 20.96
C LEU A 93 -9.51 7.29 21.05
N ALA A 94 -9.66 8.00 19.92
CA ALA A 94 -10.41 9.26 19.85
C ALA A 94 -11.94 9.04 19.93
N GLY A 95 -12.41 7.83 19.60
CA GLY A 95 -13.82 7.46 19.62
C GLY A 95 -14.62 8.28 18.62
N LYS A 96 -15.85 8.68 18.99
CA LYS A 96 -16.76 9.40 18.09
C LYS A 96 -16.22 10.74 17.58
N ARG A 97 -15.22 11.34 18.23
CA ARG A 97 -14.54 12.54 17.73
C ARG A 97 -13.84 12.32 16.40
N ALA A 98 -13.38 11.10 16.13
CA ALA A 98 -12.74 10.76 14.85
C ALA A 98 -13.70 10.91 13.66
N LEU A 99 -15.02 10.83 13.90
CA LEU A 99 -16.02 10.97 12.85
C LEU A 99 -16.04 12.37 12.22
N ASP A 100 -15.58 13.39 12.95
CA ASP A 100 -15.45 14.75 12.43
C ASP A 100 -14.32 14.85 11.37
N LEU A 101 -13.39 13.90 11.36
CA LEU A 101 -12.26 13.80 10.43
C LEU A 101 -12.39 12.62 9.46
N ARG A 102 -13.60 12.07 9.30
CA ARG A 102 -13.83 10.83 8.54
C ARG A 102 -13.21 10.89 7.13
N ARG A 103 -13.34 12.01 6.44
CA ARG A 103 -12.86 12.14 5.05
C ARG A 103 -11.33 12.16 4.99
N GLU A 104 -10.72 12.92 5.88
CA GLU A 104 -9.27 13.09 5.97
C GLU A 104 -8.59 11.78 6.37
N LEU A 105 -9.19 11.05 7.32
CA LEU A 105 -8.73 9.73 7.77
C LEU A 105 -8.74 8.71 6.64
N ILE A 106 -9.87 8.58 5.93
CA ILE A 106 -10.00 7.64 4.81
C ILE A 106 -9.01 7.99 3.69
N ALA A 107 -8.94 9.28 3.32
CA ALA A 107 -8.07 9.72 2.24
C ALA A 107 -6.58 9.42 2.54
N ALA A 108 -6.14 9.63 3.78
CA ALA A 108 -4.76 9.33 4.17
C ALA A 108 -4.49 7.82 4.28
N ALA A 109 -5.45 7.04 4.81
CA ALA A 109 -5.33 5.58 4.92
C ALA A 109 -5.19 4.92 3.53
N GLU A 110 -6.10 5.19 2.60
CA GLU A 110 -6.03 4.64 1.24
C GLU A 110 -4.77 5.09 0.48
N ALA A 111 -4.28 6.31 0.75
CA ALA A 111 -3.04 6.80 0.15
C ALA A 111 -1.80 6.08 0.68
N GLY A 112 -1.74 5.77 1.98
CA GLY A 112 -0.60 5.08 2.58
C GLY A 112 -0.58 3.58 2.35
N ASP A 113 -1.75 2.95 2.52
CA ASP A 113 -1.86 1.49 2.49
C ASP A 113 -2.10 0.96 1.07
N PHE A 114 -2.90 1.64 0.24
CA PHE A 114 -3.15 1.20 -1.15
C PHE A 114 -2.37 1.95 -2.22
N SER A 115 -1.55 2.94 -1.82
CA SER A 115 -0.88 3.84 -2.77
C SER A 115 -1.89 4.50 -3.73
N GLU A 116 -3.09 4.82 -3.27
CA GLU A 116 -4.11 5.43 -4.10
C GLU A 116 -4.07 6.97 -4.05
N PHE A 117 -4.33 7.60 -5.19
CA PHE A 117 -4.49 9.04 -5.21
C PHE A 117 -5.89 9.44 -4.73
N THR A 118 -6.01 9.77 -3.45
CA THR A 118 -7.26 10.27 -2.83
C THR A 118 -7.37 11.80 -2.84
N GLY A 119 -6.27 12.49 -3.10
CA GLY A 119 -6.14 13.94 -3.04
C GLY A 119 -4.80 14.33 -2.42
N GLU A 120 -4.33 15.56 -2.70
CA GLU A 120 -3.00 15.99 -2.27
C GLU A 120 -2.82 15.92 -0.74
N SER A 121 -3.84 16.36 0.02
CA SER A 121 -3.77 16.36 1.49
C SER A 121 -3.64 14.95 2.07
N GLY A 122 -4.36 13.96 1.53
CA GLY A 122 -4.30 12.57 1.99
C GLY A 122 -2.92 11.96 1.74
N VAL A 123 -2.39 12.12 0.53
CA VAL A 123 -1.05 11.65 0.17
C VAL A 123 0.02 12.33 1.02
N ARG A 124 -0.05 13.65 1.20
CA ARG A 124 0.92 14.39 2.04
C ARG A 124 0.85 13.95 3.50
N ALA A 125 -0.34 13.72 4.06
CA ALA A 125 -0.50 13.22 5.43
C ALA A 125 0.10 11.82 5.59
N SER A 126 -0.15 10.92 4.63
CA SER A 126 0.49 9.60 4.58
C SER A 126 2.02 9.71 4.57
N ILE A 127 2.58 10.56 3.70
CA ILE A 127 4.04 10.80 3.64
C ILE A 127 4.59 11.30 4.99
N VAL A 128 3.88 12.19 5.69
CA VAL A 128 4.30 12.64 7.04
C VAL A 128 4.35 11.48 8.03
N ILE A 129 3.42 10.53 7.94
CA ILE A 129 3.32 9.41 8.87
C ILE A 129 4.32 8.31 8.50
N GLN A 130 4.28 7.75 7.29
CA GLN A 130 5.06 6.57 6.90
C GLN A 130 6.32 6.88 6.07
N GLY A 131 6.37 8.02 5.37
CA GLY A 131 7.58 8.51 4.70
C GLY A 131 7.57 8.49 3.18
N SER A 132 6.91 7.52 2.55
CA SER A 132 6.81 7.46 1.10
C SER A 132 5.50 6.81 0.63
N ASP A 133 5.26 6.87 -0.69
CA ASP A 133 4.21 6.12 -1.36
C ASP A 133 4.65 4.70 -1.75
N ASP A 134 5.80 4.27 -1.25
CA ASP A 134 6.26 2.90 -1.36
C ASP A 134 5.94 2.19 -0.03
N PRO A 135 4.94 1.30 0.00
CA PRO A 135 4.55 0.58 1.21
C PRO A 135 5.63 -0.40 1.71
N MET A 136 6.72 -0.59 0.95
CA MET A 136 7.89 -1.37 1.35
C MET A 136 9.04 -0.52 1.91
N ASP A 137 8.86 0.80 2.05
CA ASP A 137 9.91 1.70 2.56
C ASP A 137 10.10 1.55 4.08
N GLU A 138 11.15 0.84 4.47
CA GLU A 138 11.54 0.65 5.86
C GLU A 138 12.34 1.82 6.47
N ALA A 139 12.41 2.98 5.81
CA ALA A 139 13.11 4.15 6.36
C ALA A 139 12.50 4.65 7.69
N GLY A 140 11.29 4.21 8.01
CA GLY A 140 10.55 4.56 9.22
C GLY A 140 9.96 5.97 9.15
N SER A 141 9.06 6.27 10.08
CA SER A 141 8.30 7.52 10.10
C SER A 141 9.19 8.77 10.11
N PRO A 142 9.07 9.68 9.13
CA PRO A 142 9.82 10.92 9.13
C PRO A 142 9.37 11.85 10.26
N LEU A 143 8.08 11.80 10.64
CA LEU A 143 7.57 12.53 11.80
C LEU A 143 8.13 11.99 13.11
N ALA A 144 8.16 10.67 13.32
CA ALA A 144 8.77 10.10 14.53
C ALA A 144 10.25 10.48 14.64
N ARG A 145 10.99 10.38 13.53
CA ARG A 145 12.40 10.81 13.45
C ARG A 145 12.57 12.29 13.82
N HIS A 146 11.72 13.16 13.27
CA HIS A 146 11.76 14.59 13.55
C HIS A 146 11.50 14.88 15.04
N LEU A 147 10.47 14.26 15.62
CA LEU A 147 10.09 14.45 17.02
C LEU A 147 11.15 13.92 17.99
N ALA A 148 11.81 12.81 17.65
CA ALA A 148 12.87 12.23 18.45
C ALA A 148 14.23 12.93 18.28
N GLY A 149 14.44 13.64 17.17
CA GLY A 149 15.74 14.20 16.78
C GLY A 149 16.77 13.15 16.36
N ALA A 150 16.35 11.90 16.12
CA ALA A 150 17.20 10.77 15.74
C ALA A 150 16.37 9.72 14.98
N ALA A 151 17.02 8.74 14.34
CA ALA A 151 16.32 7.64 13.68
C ALA A 151 15.46 6.84 14.70
N VAL A 152 14.24 6.49 14.30
CA VAL A 152 13.31 5.67 15.09
C VAL A 152 12.93 4.45 14.25
N LEU A 153 13.56 3.31 14.53
CA LEU A 153 13.26 2.03 13.88
C LEU A 153 12.33 1.15 14.74
N ASP A 154 12.17 1.50 16.01
CA ASP A 154 11.22 0.83 16.90
C ASP A 154 9.81 1.36 16.65
N HIS A 155 8.95 0.49 16.13
CA HIS A 155 7.56 0.80 15.82
C HIS A 155 6.77 1.22 17.06
N ALA A 156 7.02 0.62 18.23
CA ALA A 156 6.34 1.01 19.47
C ALA A 156 6.66 2.47 19.80
N ARG A 157 7.94 2.84 19.69
CA ARG A 157 8.38 4.23 19.88
C ARG A 157 7.83 5.18 18.81
N ALA A 158 7.69 4.73 17.57
CA ALA A 158 7.08 5.51 16.51
C ALA A 158 5.61 5.84 16.82
N TYR A 159 4.81 4.86 17.29
CA TYR A 159 3.43 5.10 17.75
C TYR A 159 3.37 6.13 18.88
N GLU A 160 4.20 5.99 19.92
CA GLU A 160 4.22 6.93 21.06
C GLU A 160 4.43 8.38 20.62
N LEU A 161 5.28 8.59 19.61
CA LEU A 161 5.61 9.91 19.09
C LEU A 161 4.54 10.45 18.14
N VAL A 162 4.02 9.59 17.25
CA VAL A 162 3.13 10.01 16.15
C VAL A 162 1.67 10.08 16.55
N LEU A 163 1.16 9.15 17.38
CA LEU A 163 -0.26 9.13 17.78
C LEU A 163 -0.77 10.49 18.30
N PRO A 164 -0.05 11.22 19.18
CA PRO A 164 -0.49 12.52 19.67
C PRO A 164 -0.56 13.62 18.58
N GLN A 165 0.05 13.40 17.42
CA GLN A 165 0.13 14.38 16.33
C GLN A 165 -0.92 14.16 15.24
N VAL A 166 -1.59 13.00 15.18
CA VAL A 166 -2.47 12.60 14.06
C VAL A 166 -3.49 13.68 13.69
N GLU A 167 -4.24 14.21 14.66
CA GLU A 167 -5.24 15.26 14.42
C GLU A 167 -4.63 16.48 13.74
N ARG A 168 -3.42 16.89 14.16
CA ARG A 168 -2.71 18.02 13.58
C ARG A 168 -2.16 17.71 12.19
N VAL A 169 -1.63 16.50 11.97
CA VAL A 169 -1.15 16.06 10.65
C VAL A 169 -2.28 16.11 9.64
N LEU A 170 -3.48 15.66 10.00
CA LEU A 170 -4.65 15.65 9.12
C LEU A 170 -5.24 17.05 8.87
N THR A 171 -5.29 17.90 9.89
CA THR A 171 -5.95 19.22 9.79
C THR A 171 -5.02 20.37 9.40
N ARG A 172 -3.71 20.19 9.57
CA ARG A 172 -2.66 21.20 9.36
C ARG A 172 -1.44 20.61 8.67
N THR A 173 -1.65 19.80 7.63
CA THR A 173 -0.59 19.08 6.91
C THR A 173 0.50 20.02 6.37
N ASP A 174 0.16 21.26 6.02
CA ASP A 174 1.12 22.26 5.53
C ASP A 174 2.16 22.68 6.59
N ASP A 175 1.86 22.56 7.89
CA ASP A 175 2.85 22.80 8.95
C ASP A 175 4.03 21.79 8.88
N TYR A 176 3.80 20.64 8.22
CA TYR A 176 4.75 19.56 8.05
C TYR A 176 5.37 19.53 6.66
N GLU A 177 5.30 20.61 5.88
CA GLU A 177 5.82 20.69 4.51
C GLU A 177 7.28 20.24 4.38
N PHE A 178 8.11 20.54 5.37
CA PHE A 178 9.50 20.10 5.41
C PHE A 178 9.69 18.58 5.47
N LEU A 179 8.66 17.80 5.84
CA LEU A 179 8.68 16.34 5.85
C LEU A 179 8.17 15.74 4.54
N TRP A 180 7.17 16.35 3.90
CA TRP A 180 6.51 15.75 2.74
C TRP A 180 6.91 16.34 1.38
N ARG A 181 7.48 17.56 1.33
CA ARG A 181 7.73 18.30 0.08
C ARG A 181 8.48 17.49 -0.96
N ASP A 182 9.61 16.89 -0.60
CA ASP A 182 10.51 16.24 -1.57
C ASP A 182 9.94 14.92 -2.11
N VAL A 183 9.19 14.19 -1.29
CA VAL A 183 8.49 12.98 -1.70
C VAL A 183 7.31 13.35 -2.60
N TRP A 184 6.49 14.32 -2.18
CA TRP A 184 5.37 14.82 -2.97
C TRP A 184 5.82 15.39 -4.32
N ALA A 185 6.91 16.14 -4.37
CA ALA A 185 7.44 16.70 -5.61
C ALA A 185 7.78 15.60 -6.65
N ARG A 186 8.28 14.45 -6.20
CA ARG A 186 8.53 13.30 -7.08
C ARG A 186 7.22 12.70 -7.60
N ILE A 187 6.25 12.47 -6.72
CA ILE A 187 4.92 11.95 -7.10
C ILE A 187 4.22 12.91 -8.09
N ALA A 188 4.23 14.20 -7.79
CA ALA A 188 3.65 15.24 -8.64
C ALA A 188 4.32 15.28 -10.02
N ALA A 189 5.66 15.19 -10.09
CA ALA A 189 6.38 15.11 -11.36
C ALA A 189 6.03 13.84 -12.15
N ALA A 190 5.85 12.70 -11.48
CA ALA A 190 5.37 11.48 -12.12
C ALA A 190 3.95 11.66 -12.66
N MET A 191 3.04 12.26 -11.90
CA MET A 191 1.67 12.56 -12.35
C MET A 191 1.67 13.50 -13.58
N GLU A 192 2.44 14.59 -13.54
CA GLU A 192 2.59 15.52 -14.67
C GLU A 192 3.13 14.80 -15.91
N SER A 193 4.04 13.83 -15.73
CA SER A 193 4.58 13.05 -16.84
C SER A 193 3.51 12.23 -17.58
N PHE A 194 2.49 11.73 -16.87
CA PHE A 194 1.33 11.07 -17.49
C PHE A 194 0.41 12.08 -18.18
N GLU A 195 0.14 13.22 -17.55
CA GLU A 195 -0.75 14.26 -18.08
C GLU A 195 -0.24 14.83 -19.41
N ARG A 196 1.08 15.00 -19.55
CA ARG A 196 1.71 15.43 -20.81
C ARG A 196 1.96 14.29 -21.82
N GLY A 197 1.64 13.04 -21.46
CA GLY A 197 1.79 11.86 -22.30
C GLY A 197 3.23 11.37 -22.49
N ALA A 198 4.16 11.74 -21.61
CA ALA A 198 5.52 11.20 -21.62
C ALA A 198 5.58 9.83 -20.96
N SER A 199 4.94 9.68 -19.79
CA SER A 199 4.56 8.37 -19.25
C SER A 199 3.21 7.99 -19.85
N ARG A 200 2.99 6.70 -20.09
CA ARG A 200 1.79 6.19 -20.78
C ARG A 200 1.20 5.01 -20.04
N VAL A 201 -0.12 4.89 -20.14
CA VAL A 201 -0.87 3.69 -19.77
C VAL A 201 -1.60 3.21 -21.01
N GLU A 202 -1.38 1.96 -21.39
CA GLU A 202 -2.20 1.25 -22.36
C GLU A 202 -3.04 0.19 -21.64
N GLU A 203 -4.36 0.23 -21.87
CA GLU A 203 -5.32 -0.64 -21.19
C GLU A 203 -5.76 -1.79 -22.11
N PHE A 204 -5.59 -3.01 -21.64
CA PHE A 204 -6.05 -4.23 -22.29
C PHE A 204 -7.22 -4.82 -21.50
N SER A 205 -8.43 -4.31 -21.78
CA SER A 205 -9.63 -4.59 -20.98
C SER A 205 -10.03 -6.08 -20.95
N GLU A 206 -9.78 -6.83 -22.02
CA GLU A 206 -10.07 -8.28 -22.08
C GLU A 206 -9.23 -9.06 -21.06
N GLU A 207 -7.96 -8.71 -20.92
CA GLU A 207 -7.02 -9.36 -20.00
C GLU A 207 -6.97 -8.70 -18.62
N LYS A 208 -7.64 -7.55 -18.47
CA LYS A 208 -7.56 -6.64 -17.33
C LYS A 208 -6.10 -6.29 -16.99
N LEU A 209 -5.30 -6.01 -18.01
CA LEU A 209 -3.90 -5.62 -17.90
C LEU A 209 -3.76 -4.14 -18.21
N SER A 210 -3.02 -3.41 -17.39
CA SER A 210 -2.47 -2.10 -17.75
C SER A 210 -0.98 -2.26 -18.06
N LEU A 211 -0.54 -1.81 -19.23
CA LEU A 211 0.88 -1.61 -19.54
C LEU A 211 1.24 -0.16 -19.20
N ILE A 212 2.13 0.03 -18.24
CA ILE A 212 2.64 1.31 -17.82
C ILE A 212 4.04 1.47 -18.40
N THR A 213 4.25 2.52 -19.21
CA THR A 213 5.57 2.91 -19.70
C THR A 213 5.95 4.23 -19.05
N LEU A 214 6.95 4.22 -18.16
CA LEU A 214 7.37 5.43 -17.44
C LEU A 214 8.37 6.25 -18.25
N ALA A 215 8.29 7.57 -18.17
CA ALA A 215 9.21 8.45 -18.84
C ALA A 215 10.60 8.45 -18.17
N PRO A 216 11.71 8.54 -18.94
CA PRO A 216 13.07 8.56 -18.39
C PRO A 216 13.31 9.67 -17.37
N ASP A 217 12.66 10.82 -17.51
CA ASP A 217 12.85 11.96 -16.61
C ASP A 217 12.18 11.77 -15.24
N VAL A 218 11.18 10.90 -15.14
CA VAL A 218 10.64 10.44 -13.84
C VAL A 218 11.72 9.75 -13.02
N HIS A 219 12.69 9.10 -13.67
CA HIS A 219 13.82 8.43 -13.02
C HIS A 219 15.15 9.22 -13.09
N SER A 220 15.08 10.53 -13.32
CA SER A 220 16.25 11.41 -13.37
C SER A 220 16.90 11.63 -11.98
N SER A 221 18.00 12.40 -11.93
CA SER A 221 18.71 12.69 -10.67
C SER A 221 17.85 13.36 -9.58
N ALA A 222 16.79 14.07 -10.00
CA ALA A 222 15.82 14.72 -9.12
C ALA A 222 14.52 13.91 -8.93
N GLY A 223 14.36 12.81 -9.67
CA GLY A 223 13.18 11.96 -9.65
C GLY A 223 13.35 10.70 -8.79
N PHE A 224 12.65 9.64 -9.18
CA PHE A 224 12.77 8.31 -8.57
C PHE A 224 14.11 7.68 -8.95
N LYS A 225 14.78 7.04 -8.00
CA LYS A 225 16.04 6.35 -8.26
C LYS A 225 15.69 4.86 -8.28
N PRO A 226 15.75 4.16 -9.41
CA PRO A 226 15.33 2.75 -9.49
C PRO A 226 16.00 1.84 -8.45
N THR A 227 17.20 2.20 -7.99
CA THR A 227 17.96 1.45 -6.97
C THR A 227 17.65 1.86 -5.53
N LYS A 228 16.77 2.84 -5.29
CA LYS A 228 16.46 3.37 -3.96
C LYS A 228 14.98 3.63 -3.71
N HIS A 229 14.20 3.82 -4.77
CA HIS A 229 12.78 4.15 -4.71
C HIS A 229 12.05 3.17 -5.62
N GLY A 230 10.89 2.68 -5.16
CA GLY A 230 9.96 1.94 -6.00
C GLY A 230 9.43 2.75 -7.19
N ALA A 231 8.54 2.12 -7.96
CA ALA A 231 7.77 2.84 -8.97
C ALA A 231 6.89 3.92 -8.29
N PRO A 232 6.51 5.00 -9.00
CA PRO A 232 5.61 6.02 -8.44
C PRO A 232 4.18 5.47 -8.31
N PHE A 233 3.94 4.60 -7.33
CA PHE A 233 2.70 3.82 -7.22
C PHE A 233 1.47 4.72 -7.09
N THR A 234 1.55 5.84 -6.37
CA THR A 234 0.44 6.81 -6.30
C THR A 234 0.07 7.35 -7.68
N ALA A 235 1.06 7.67 -8.52
CA ALA A 235 0.80 8.13 -9.87
C ALA A 235 0.27 6.99 -10.75
N ILE A 236 0.84 5.79 -10.65
CA ILE A 236 0.41 4.62 -11.41
C ILE A 236 -1.04 4.27 -11.11
N SER A 237 -1.40 4.09 -9.84
CA SER A 237 -2.77 3.77 -9.40
C SER A 237 -3.80 4.83 -9.82
N ARG A 238 -3.38 6.11 -9.94
CA ARG A 238 -4.25 7.17 -10.45
C ARG A 238 -4.66 6.95 -11.91
N TYR A 239 -3.77 6.41 -12.75
CA TYR A 239 -3.99 6.32 -14.20
C TYR A 239 -4.32 4.90 -14.70
N ALA A 240 -3.80 3.86 -14.05
CA ALA A 240 -4.02 2.46 -14.40
C ALA A 240 -5.37 1.93 -13.85
N ARG A 241 -5.98 0.98 -14.58
CA ARG A 241 -7.30 0.41 -14.25
C ARG A 241 -7.35 -1.13 -14.28
N GLY A 242 -6.26 -1.77 -14.69
CA GLY A 242 -6.15 -3.22 -14.75
C GLY A 242 -6.13 -3.89 -13.37
N GLU A 243 -6.33 -5.20 -13.36
CA GLU A 243 -6.08 -6.07 -12.20
C GLU A 243 -4.62 -6.51 -12.13
N LEU A 244 -3.83 -6.27 -13.17
CA LEU A 244 -2.38 -6.43 -13.20
C LEU A 244 -1.75 -5.21 -13.88
N PHE A 245 -0.68 -4.69 -13.29
CA PHE A 245 0.11 -3.57 -13.79
C PHE A 245 1.46 -4.10 -14.27
N LEU A 246 1.69 -4.13 -15.58
CA LEU A 246 3.02 -4.37 -16.15
C LEU A 246 3.74 -3.02 -16.25
N ILE A 247 4.76 -2.82 -15.41
CA ILE A 247 5.47 -1.55 -15.27
C ILE A 247 6.82 -1.65 -15.98
N ALA A 248 6.97 -0.91 -17.07
CA ALA A 248 8.22 -0.71 -17.78
C ALA A 248 8.92 0.57 -17.28
N GLN A 249 10.08 0.37 -16.66
CA GLN A 249 10.91 1.40 -16.07
C GLN A 249 12.15 1.65 -16.94
N PRO A 250 12.47 2.90 -17.31
CA PRO A 250 13.70 3.21 -18.01
C PRO A 250 14.94 2.81 -17.20
N LEU A 251 15.87 2.06 -17.83
CA LEU A 251 17.15 1.70 -17.25
C LEU A 251 18.22 1.64 -18.34
N GLY A 252 19.20 2.54 -18.24
CA GLY A 252 20.20 2.71 -19.31
C GLY A 252 19.55 3.26 -20.59
N ASP A 253 19.77 2.58 -21.71
CA ASP A 253 19.14 2.83 -23.00
C ASP A 253 17.95 1.89 -23.30
N GLY A 254 17.54 1.07 -22.31
CA GLY A 254 16.42 0.14 -22.43
C GLY A 254 15.50 0.18 -21.22
N TRP A 255 14.95 -0.98 -20.88
CA TRP A 255 13.87 -1.11 -19.90
C TRP A 255 14.19 -2.16 -18.83
N SER A 256 13.73 -1.91 -17.63
CA SER A 256 13.53 -2.88 -16.57
C SER A 256 12.03 -3.07 -16.35
N TYR A 257 11.65 -4.23 -15.80
CA TYR A 257 10.25 -4.59 -15.71
C TYR A 257 9.89 -5.21 -14.36
N ARG A 258 8.67 -4.91 -13.93
CA ARG A 258 7.95 -5.64 -12.89
C ARG A 258 6.49 -5.73 -13.27
N ALA A 259 5.81 -6.79 -12.81
CA ALA A 259 4.36 -6.83 -12.83
C ALA A 259 3.83 -6.96 -11.41
N ASP A 260 2.92 -6.05 -11.05
CA ASP A 260 2.31 -5.98 -9.74
C ASP A 260 0.80 -6.02 -9.87
N PHE A 261 0.14 -6.58 -8.87
CA PHE A 261 -1.29 -6.36 -8.69
C PHE A 261 -1.51 -4.96 -8.07
N PRO A 262 -2.70 -4.35 -8.20
CA PRO A 262 -3.06 -3.19 -7.39
C PRO A 262 -2.82 -3.48 -5.91
N TYR A 263 -2.29 -2.53 -5.15
CA TYR A 263 -1.82 -2.84 -3.80
C TYR A 263 -2.94 -3.30 -2.87
N TYR A 264 -4.17 -2.80 -3.03
CA TYR A 264 -5.33 -3.31 -2.28
C TYR A 264 -5.60 -4.82 -2.46
N SER A 265 -5.07 -5.45 -3.50
CA SER A 265 -5.38 -6.84 -3.87
C SER A 265 -4.93 -7.91 -2.86
N TRP A 266 -4.03 -7.57 -1.93
CA TRP A 266 -3.62 -8.48 -0.86
C TRP A 266 -4.58 -8.45 0.34
N ALA A 267 -5.39 -7.39 0.47
CA ALA A 267 -6.27 -7.15 1.60
C ALA A 267 -7.69 -7.72 1.37
N GLU A 268 -8.41 -7.99 2.46
CA GLU A 268 -9.82 -8.32 2.42
C GLU A 268 -10.69 -7.06 2.26
N THR A 269 -10.96 -6.70 1.01
CA THR A 269 -11.80 -5.55 0.66
C THR A 269 -13.30 -5.90 0.62
N VAL A 270 -14.14 -4.88 0.78
CA VAL A 270 -15.61 -4.92 0.69
C VAL A 270 -16.12 -4.24 -0.58
N VAL A 271 -15.61 -3.04 -0.89
CA VAL A 271 -16.03 -2.24 -2.05
C VAL A 271 -15.13 -2.54 -3.25
N ARG A 272 -13.81 -2.57 -3.05
CA ARG A 272 -12.85 -2.93 -4.11
C ARG A 272 -12.99 -4.40 -4.52
N PRO A 273 -12.81 -4.71 -5.82
CA PRO A 273 -12.97 -6.07 -6.33
C PRO A 273 -11.86 -6.98 -5.80
N ARG A 274 -12.22 -8.22 -5.44
CA ARG A 274 -11.21 -9.25 -5.16
C ARG A 274 -10.50 -9.65 -6.45
N ILE A 275 -9.17 -9.68 -6.40
CA ILE A 275 -8.32 -10.07 -7.53
C ILE A 275 -7.76 -11.47 -7.28
N VAL A 276 -7.99 -12.37 -8.24
CA VAL A 276 -7.46 -13.74 -8.18
C VAL A 276 -6.02 -13.73 -8.68
N ARG A 277 -5.07 -14.08 -7.81
CA ARG A 277 -3.67 -14.23 -8.21
C ARG A 277 -3.50 -15.40 -9.17
N LYS A 278 -2.80 -15.16 -10.27
CA LYS A 278 -2.52 -16.14 -11.32
C LYS A 278 -1.11 -16.73 -11.15
N ASP A 279 -0.93 -17.98 -11.59
CA ASP A 279 0.39 -18.59 -11.70
C ASP A 279 1.06 -18.13 -13.00
N PHE A 280 2.16 -17.40 -12.89
CA PHE A 280 2.93 -16.89 -14.03
C PHE A 280 4.16 -17.74 -14.37
N SER A 281 4.29 -18.96 -13.84
CA SER A 281 5.47 -19.81 -14.05
C SER A 281 5.77 -20.06 -15.53
N ALA A 282 4.75 -20.34 -16.34
CA ALA A 282 4.89 -20.54 -17.78
C ALA A 282 5.30 -19.25 -18.51
N LEU A 283 4.71 -18.10 -18.13
CA LEU A 283 5.08 -16.79 -18.66
C LEU A 283 6.54 -16.45 -18.36
N VAL A 284 7.00 -16.68 -17.13
CA VAL A 284 8.40 -16.44 -16.74
C VAL A 284 9.37 -17.30 -17.55
N ALA A 285 9.08 -18.59 -17.73
CA ALA A 285 9.90 -19.47 -18.57
C ALA A 285 9.97 -18.94 -20.01
N ARG A 286 8.82 -18.56 -20.58
CA ARG A 286 8.71 -18.01 -21.92
C ARG A 286 9.48 -16.70 -22.10
N LEU A 287 9.36 -15.76 -21.17
CA LEU A 287 10.09 -14.49 -21.23
C LEU A 287 11.60 -14.71 -21.15
N ASN A 288 12.07 -15.62 -20.28
CA ASN A 288 13.49 -15.98 -20.19
C ASN A 288 14.03 -16.62 -21.49
N GLU A 289 13.23 -17.38 -22.24
CA GLU A 289 13.63 -17.91 -23.56
C GLU A 289 13.79 -16.81 -24.62
N LEU A 290 13.03 -15.73 -24.51
CA LEU A 290 13.06 -14.60 -25.45
C LEU A 290 14.22 -13.63 -25.17
N GLU A 291 14.70 -13.57 -23.93
CA GLU A 291 15.83 -12.74 -23.53
C GLU A 291 17.11 -13.12 -24.29
N ARG A 292 17.87 -12.10 -24.71
CA ARG A 292 19.16 -12.25 -25.41
C ARG A 292 20.21 -11.35 -24.80
N ASP A 293 21.39 -11.91 -24.53
CA ASP A 293 22.57 -11.17 -24.04
C ASP A 293 22.30 -10.29 -22.81
N SER A 294 21.28 -10.62 -22.01
CA SER A 294 20.89 -9.85 -20.83
C SER A 294 21.61 -10.34 -19.58
N GLN A 295 21.87 -9.42 -18.64
CA GLN A 295 22.48 -9.73 -17.35
C GLN A 295 21.44 -10.07 -16.27
N GLY A 296 20.17 -10.20 -16.65
CA GLY A 296 19.06 -10.44 -15.75
C GLY A 296 18.22 -11.64 -16.14
N THR A 297 17.28 -11.99 -15.28
CA THR A 297 16.31 -13.06 -15.53
C THR A 297 14.95 -12.68 -14.96
N TRP A 298 13.90 -13.08 -15.66
CA TRP A 298 12.54 -13.03 -15.16
C TRP A 298 12.36 -14.05 -14.04
N LYS A 299 11.74 -13.62 -12.94
CA LYS A 299 11.44 -14.47 -11.80
C LYS A 299 10.04 -14.18 -11.29
N ILE A 300 9.38 -15.21 -10.76
CA ILE A 300 8.22 -15.00 -9.88
C ILE A 300 8.71 -14.27 -8.64
N ASP A 301 7.96 -13.26 -8.25
CA ASP A 301 8.26 -12.48 -7.06
C ASP A 301 7.10 -12.57 -6.08
N LYS A 302 7.44 -12.88 -4.83
CA LYS A 302 6.53 -12.96 -3.70
C LYS A 302 7.12 -12.27 -2.47
N SER A 303 8.23 -11.54 -2.66
CA SER A 303 8.90 -10.82 -1.58
C SER A 303 8.13 -9.58 -1.13
N GLU A 304 7.27 -9.04 -2.01
CA GLU A 304 6.39 -7.91 -1.74
C GLU A 304 4.92 -8.34 -1.87
N LEU A 305 4.03 -7.72 -1.09
CA LEU A 305 2.62 -8.14 -1.01
C LEU A 305 1.95 -8.11 -2.38
N ALA A 306 2.17 -7.06 -3.19
CA ALA A 306 1.51 -6.88 -4.48
C ALA A 306 2.32 -7.43 -5.68
N SER A 307 3.59 -7.78 -5.51
CA SER A 307 4.45 -8.20 -6.62
C SER A 307 4.05 -9.57 -7.16
N ALA A 308 4.16 -9.75 -8.48
CA ALA A 308 3.89 -11.00 -9.17
C ALA A 308 5.14 -11.56 -9.86
N LEU A 309 5.88 -10.69 -10.55
CA LEU A 309 7.12 -11.03 -11.24
C LEU A 309 7.99 -9.80 -11.46
N LYS A 310 9.30 -10.01 -11.59
CA LYS A 310 10.27 -8.96 -11.91
C LYS A 310 11.38 -9.47 -12.81
N PHE A 311 11.98 -8.54 -13.54
CA PHE A 311 13.22 -8.76 -14.27
C PHE A 311 14.40 -8.19 -13.48
N ALA A 312 15.23 -9.06 -12.94
CA ALA A 312 16.29 -8.67 -12.01
C ALA A 312 17.62 -9.34 -12.34
N GLY A 313 18.71 -8.66 -11.95
CA GLY A 313 20.08 -9.15 -12.05
C GLY A 313 20.43 -10.17 -10.95
N PRO A 314 21.71 -10.58 -10.88
CA PRO A 314 22.18 -11.58 -9.91
C PRO A 314 21.96 -11.17 -8.44
N ASP A 315 22.04 -9.87 -8.15
CA ASP A 315 21.90 -9.31 -6.81
C ASP A 315 20.46 -8.84 -6.50
N GLU A 316 19.45 -9.35 -7.23
CA GLU A 316 18.05 -8.90 -7.19
C GLU A 316 17.83 -7.41 -7.56
N ALA A 317 18.89 -6.70 -7.96
CA ALA A 317 18.82 -5.34 -8.46
C ALA A 317 18.08 -5.29 -9.81
N PRO A 318 17.38 -4.18 -10.12
CA PRO A 318 16.81 -3.97 -11.45
C PRO A 318 17.86 -4.15 -12.55
N ALA A 319 17.54 -4.97 -13.55
CA ALA A 319 18.40 -5.21 -14.70
C ALA A 319 17.74 -4.71 -15.99
N GLN A 320 18.57 -4.43 -17.00
CA GLN A 320 18.10 -4.05 -18.32
C GLN A 320 17.73 -5.32 -19.11
N SER A 321 16.47 -5.43 -19.49
CA SER A 321 15.94 -6.48 -20.35
C SER A 321 16.24 -6.15 -21.81
N SER A 322 16.39 -7.20 -22.62
CA SER A 322 16.52 -7.09 -24.08
C SER A 322 15.18 -6.98 -24.80
N LEU A 323 14.06 -7.11 -24.07
CA LEU A 323 12.71 -7.09 -24.61
C LEU A 323 12.12 -5.67 -24.52
N GLU A 324 11.38 -5.28 -25.57
CA GLU A 324 10.61 -4.04 -25.60
C GLU A 324 9.26 -4.20 -24.87
N PRO A 325 8.65 -3.11 -24.36
CA PRO A 325 7.43 -3.19 -23.54
C PRO A 325 6.28 -3.91 -24.23
N ASP A 326 6.09 -3.69 -25.53
CA ASP A 326 5.03 -4.32 -26.32
C ASP A 326 5.20 -5.85 -26.43
N VAL A 327 6.44 -6.34 -26.46
CA VAL A 327 6.73 -7.78 -26.51
C VAL A 327 6.35 -8.42 -25.19
N VAL A 328 6.78 -7.83 -24.07
CA VAL A 328 6.46 -8.33 -22.72
C VAL A 328 4.95 -8.28 -22.49
N ALA A 329 4.28 -7.19 -22.89
CA ALA A 329 2.83 -7.07 -22.79
C ALA A 329 2.11 -8.12 -23.64
N SER A 330 2.58 -8.40 -24.86
CA SER A 330 1.98 -9.44 -25.73
C SER A 330 2.03 -10.83 -25.09
N GLU A 331 3.19 -11.24 -24.58
CA GLU A 331 3.36 -12.54 -23.92
C GLU A 331 2.57 -12.61 -22.60
N THR A 332 2.54 -11.51 -21.83
CA THR A 332 1.74 -11.40 -20.60
C THR A 332 0.25 -11.59 -20.90
N ARG A 333 -0.26 -10.95 -21.96
CA ARG A 333 -1.66 -11.09 -22.39
C ARG A 333 -1.98 -12.51 -22.83
N ALA A 334 -1.08 -13.17 -23.58
CA ALA A 334 -1.25 -14.56 -23.96
C ALA A 334 -1.40 -15.46 -22.72
N ALA A 335 -0.50 -15.31 -21.75
CA ALA A 335 -0.57 -16.06 -20.49
C ALA A 335 -1.86 -15.78 -19.69
N LEU A 336 -2.30 -14.52 -19.65
CA LEU A 336 -3.55 -14.14 -18.96
C LEU A 336 -4.78 -14.77 -19.60
N ARG A 337 -4.81 -14.91 -20.94
CA ARG A 337 -5.90 -15.57 -21.70
C ARG A 337 -5.91 -17.07 -21.47
N GLU A 338 -4.75 -17.72 -21.50
CA GLU A 338 -4.62 -19.15 -21.22
C GLU A 338 -5.09 -19.49 -19.81
N ALA A 339 -4.73 -18.67 -18.82
CA ALA A 339 -5.17 -18.84 -17.43
C ALA A 339 -6.68 -18.61 -17.23
N SER A 340 -7.32 -17.88 -18.15
CA SER A 340 -8.77 -17.61 -18.12
C SER A 340 -9.60 -18.58 -18.97
N ALA A 341 -8.96 -19.46 -19.73
CA ALA A 341 -9.67 -20.50 -20.47
C ALA A 341 -10.28 -21.52 -19.49
N PRO A 342 -11.56 -21.90 -19.63
CA PRO A 342 -12.14 -22.97 -18.82
C PRO A 342 -11.31 -24.24 -19.06
N ALA A 343 -10.91 -24.91 -17.97
CA ALA A 343 -10.24 -26.19 -18.05
C ALA A 343 -11.04 -27.08 -19.01
N ALA A 344 -10.41 -27.50 -20.11
CA ALA A 344 -11.07 -28.36 -21.08
C ALA A 344 -11.58 -29.58 -20.33
N VAL A 345 -12.90 -29.72 -20.24
CA VAL A 345 -13.55 -30.91 -19.69
C VAL A 345 -13.11 -32.04 -20.60
N GLY A 346 -12.16 -32.84 -20.11
CA GLY A 346 -11.63 -33.98 -20.83
C GLY A 346 -12.79 -34.91 -21.24
N ALA A 347 -12.86 -35.18 -22.54
CA ALA A 347 -13.69 -36.21 -23.12
C ALA A 347 -13.08 -37.60 -22.90
#